data_AF-A0A1G9VWM7-F1
#
_entry.id   AF-A0A1G9VWM7-F1
#
_cell.length_a   1.000
_cell.length_b   1.000
_cell.length_c   1.000
_cell.angle_alpha   90.00
_cell.angle_beta   90.00
_cell.angle_gamma   90.00
#
_symmetry.space_group_name_H-M   'P 1'
#
loop_
_entity.id
_entity.type
_entity.pdbx_description
1 polymer ?
#
loop_
_entity_poly.entity_id
_entity_poly.type
_entity_poly.pdbx_seq_one_letter_code
_entity_poly.pdbx_strand_id
1 'polypeptide(L)'
;MCPVNTNRHLREEAESIFSRLGYTVTTDGDEVRAERDWKVVHVTATEELHNPPESASPGAYRCFVTRREHADAVRRRVRKADPEYEWAVIGVDDEADYEVERAPPAI
;
A
#
# COMPACT_ATOMS: atom_id res chain seq x y z
N MET A 1 16.63 20.66 6.50
CA MET A 1 15.46 19.84 6.12
C MET A 1 14.91 19.22 7.38
N CYS A 2 13.69 19.60 7.77
CA CYS A 2 13.00 18.92 8.87
C CYS A 2 12.73 17.48 8.42
N PRO A 3 12.96 16.45 9.25
CA PRO A 3 12.49 15.12 8.93
C PRO A 3 10.96 15.20 8.98
N VAL A 4 10.34 15.42 7.83
CA VAL A 4 8.94 15.04 7.66
C VAL A 4 8.89 13.56 8.00
N ASN A 5 7.97 13.14 8.86
CA ASN A 5 7.71 11.72 9.06
C ASN A 5 7.35 11.17 7.68
N THR A 6 8.29 10.58 6.94
CA THR A 6 8.06 10.15 5.55
C THR A 6 6.85 9.23 5.45
N ASN A 7 6.64 8.42 6.48
CA ASN A 7 5.48 7.54 6.58
C ASN A 7 4.14 8.32 6.57
N ARG A 8 4.09 9.52 7.15
CA ARG A 8 2.93 10.42 7.09
C ARG A 8 2.68 10.92 5.67
N HIS A 9 3.71 11.31 4.94
CA HIS A 9 3.57 11.76 3.56
C HIS A 9 3.08 10.63 2.65
N LEU A 10 3.66 9.42 2.80
CA LEU A 10 3.19 8.23 2.09
C LEU A 10 1.73 7.89 2.40
N ARG A 11 1.26 8.17 3.63
CA ARG A 11 -0.15 8.00 4.00
C ARG A 11 -1.04 9.04 3.33
N GLU A 12 -0.67 10.31 3.34
CA GLU A 12 -1.42 11.38 2.67
C GLU A 12 -1.55 11.10 1.17
N GLU A 13 -0.47 10.64 0.53
CA GLU A 13 -0.49 10.20 -0.86
C GLU A 13 -1.39 8.98 -1.08
N ALA A 14 -1.33 8.00 -0.17
CA ALA A 14 -2.23 6.85 -0.22
C ALA A 14 -3.70 7.27 -0.11
N GLU A 15 -4.04 8.11 0.87
CA GLU A 15 -5.38 8.66 1.07
C GLU A 15 -5.86 9.38 -0.19
N SER A 16 -5.00 10.19 -0.82
CA SER A 16 -5.28 10.91 -2.07
C SER A 16 -5.55 9.95 -3.23
N ILE A 17 -4.71 8.94 -3.43
CA ILE A 17 -4.86 7.94 -4.50
C ILE A 17 -6.17 7.17 -4.34
N PHE A 18 -6.44 6.61 -3.15
CA PHE A 18 -7.65 5.83 -2.91
C PHE A 18 -8.93 6.68 -2.97
N SER A 19 -8.88 7.92 -2.47
CA SER A 19 -10.00 8.87 -2.61
C SER A 19 -10.30 9.18 -4.08
N ARG A 20 -9.25 9.40 -4.90
CA ARG A 20 -9.40 9.62 -6.36
C ARG A 20 -9.96 8.40 -7.09
N LEU A 21 -9.66 7.20 -6.61
CA LEU A 21 -10.21 5.94 -7.12
C LEU A 21 -11.65 5.66 -6.65
N GLY A 22 -12.23 6.54 -5.81
CA GLY A 22 -13.60 6.44 -5.32
C GLY A 22 -13.76 5.49 -4.13
N TYR A 23 -12.71 5.28 -3.35
CA TYR A 23 -12.78 4.59 -2.07
C TYR A 23 -13.04 5.58 -0.93
N THR A 24 -13.80 5.14 0.07
CA THR A 24 -13.89 5.80 1.37
C THR A 24 -12.68 5.38 2.19
N VAL A 25 -11.82 6.35 2.53
CA VAL A 25 -10.60 6.08 3.29
C VAL A 25 -10.83 6.39 4.77
N THR A 26 -10.47 5.44 5.63
CA THR A 26 -10.43 5.59 7.08
C THR A 26 -9.03 5.29 7.57
N THR A 27 -8.56 6.07 8.55
CA THR A 27 -7.19 5.97 9.04
C THR A 27 -7.23 5.72 10.54
N ASP A 28 -6.67 4.58 10.97
CA ASP A 28 -6.60 4.17 12.38
C ASP A 28 -5.13 3.95 12.75
N GLY A 29 -4.57 4.85 13.56
CA GLY A 29 -3.15 4.82 13.91
C GLY A 29 -2.26 4.92 12.67
N ASP A 30 -1.50 3.85 12.39
CA ASP A 30 -0.60 3.69 11.24
C ASP A 30 -1.21 2.87 10.08
N GLU A 31 -2.40 2.30 10.27
CA GLU A 31 -3.09 1.57 9.23
C GLU A 31 -4.10 2.47 8.50
N VAL A 32 -4.08 2.39 7.17
CA VAL A 32 -5.04 3.06 6.30
C VAL A 32 -5.96 1.99 5.72
N ARG A 33 -7.27 2.24 5.72
CA ARG A 33 -8.28 1.31 5.21
C ARG A 33 -9.13 2.00 4.16
N ALA A 34 -9.09 1.48 2.94
CA ALA A 34 -9.85 1.99 1.82
C ALA A 34 -11.01 1.05 1.50
N GLU A 35 -12.24 1.53 1.65
CA GLU A 35 -13.46 0.73 1.49
C GLU A 35 -14.26 1.20 0.28
N ARG A 36 -14.78 0.24 -0.48
CA ARG A 36 -15.73 0.44 -1.57
C ARG A 36 -16.74 -0.69 -1.54
N ASP A 37 -17.94 -0.48 -2.08
CA ASP A 37 -19.11 -1.37 -1.95
C ASP A 37 -18.87 -2.88 -2.14
N TRP A 38 -17.81 -3.28 -2.83
CA TRP A 38 -17.48 -4.68 -3.12
C TRP A 38 -16.13 -5.13 -2.54
N LYS A 39 -15.29 -4.23 -1.99
CA LYS A 39 -13.92 -4.53 -1.53
C LYS A 39 -13.42 -3.60 -0.42
N VAL A 40 -12.68 -4.19 0.52
CA VAL A 40 -11.86 -3.50 1.51
C VAL A 40 -10.39 -3.73 1.19
N VAL A 41 -9.63 -2.64 1.05
CA VAL A 41 -8.18 -2.65 0.83
C VAL A 41 -7.49 -2.15 2.09
N HIS A 42 -6.64 -2.99 2.68
CA HIS A 42 -5.74 -2.61 3.76
C HIS A 42 -4.50 -1.96 3.16
N VAL A 43 -4.18 -0.76 3.59
CA VAL A 43 -3.10 0.04 3.03
C VAL A 43 -1.99 0.20 4.07
N THR A 44 -0.78 -0.18 3.67
CA THR A 44 0.43 -0.09 4.48
C THR A 44 1.39 0.89 3.82
N ALA A 45 1.53 2.07 4.41
CA ALA A 45 2.53 3.06 4.01
C ALA A 45 3.87 2.73 4.70
N THR A 46 4.92 2.48 3.92
CA THR A 46 6.25 2.25 4.50
C THR A 46 7.38 2.59 3.54
N GLU A 47 8.47 3.15 4.07
CA GLU A 47 9.73 3.31 3.31
C GLU A 47 10.45 1.97 3.17
N GLU A 48 10.41 1.13 4.20
CA GLU A 48 11.08 -0.16 4.20
C GLU A 48 10.14 -1.24 4.71
N LEU A 49 9.91 -2.27 3.89
CA LEU A 49 9.15 -3.43 4.30
C LEU A 49 10.11 -4.48 4.85
N HIS A 50 10.14 -4.63 6.18
CA HIS A 50 10.80 -5.78 6.79
C HIS A 50 9.93 -7.02 6.56
N ASN A 51 8.92 -7.29 7.37
CA ASN A 51 8.04 -8.44 7.10
C ASN A 51 6.65 -7.95 6.67
N PRO A 52 6.09 -8.48 5.57
CA PRO A 52 4.69 -8.23 5.25
C PRO A 52 3.82 -8.76 6.40
N PRO A 53 2.74 -8.04 6.77
CA PRO A 53 1.87 -8.49 7.84
C PRO A 53 1.25 -9.85 7.49
N GLU A 54 1.20 -10.77 8.45
CA GLU A 54 0.65 -12.12 8.24
C GLU A 54 -0.88 -12.12 8.10
N SER A 55 -1.55 -11.15 8.74
CA SER A 55 -3.02 -11.13 8.81
C SER A 55 -3.61 -10.09 7.87
N ALA A 56 -4.30 -10.60 6.85
CA ALA A 56 -5.51 -10.02 6.33
C ALA A 56 -6.50 -11.20 6.21
N SER A 57 -7.78 -11.01 6.51
CA SER A 57 -8.77 -12.10 6.39
C SER A 57 -8.67 -12.76 5.01
N PRO A 58 -8.89 -14.08 4.86
CA PRO A 58 -8.84 -14.74 3.55
C PRO A 58 -9.70 -13.98 2.52
N GLY A 59 -9.11 -13.63 1.37
CA GLY A 59 -9.76 -12.79 0.34
C GLY A 59 -9.66 -11.28 0.56
N ALA A 60 -8.88 -10.82 1.54
CA ALA A 60 -8.56 -9.41 1.72
C ALA A 60 -7.57 -8.91 0.67
N TYR A 61 -7.66 -7.62 0.37
CA TYR A 61 -6.75 -6.91 -0.53
C TYR A 61 -5.79 -6.08 0.30
N ARG A 62 -4.49 -6.15 0.02
CA ARG A 62 -3.48 -5.31 0.66
C ARG A 62 -2.70 -4.48 -0.35
N CYS A 63 -2.54 -3.20 -0.08
CA CYS A 63 -1.75 -2.30 -0.90
C CYS A 63 -0.58 -1.75 -0.09
N PHE A 64 0.63 -1.90 -0.60
CA PHE A 64 1.82 -1.30 -0.01
C PHE A 64 2.14 -0.01 -0.75
N VAL A 65 2.12 1.11 -0.05
CA VAL A 65 2.50 2.42 -0.61
C VAL A 65 3.89 2.76 -0.10
N THR A 66 4.80 3.00 -1.03
CA THR A 66 6.21 3.25 -0.74
C THR A 66 6.78 4.24 -1.73
N ARG A 67 8.02 4.69 -1.52
CA ARG A 67 8.71 5.52 -2.50
C ARG A 67 9.01 4.72 -3.76
N ARG A 68 9.00 5.38 -4.92
CA ARG A 68 9.22 4.70 -6.21
C ARG A 68 10.52 3.93 -6.26
N GLU A 69 11.61 4.48 -5.72
CA GLU A 69 12.90 3.78 -5.65
C GLU A 69 12.86 2.49 -4.82
N HIS A 70 11.89 2.34 -3.91
CA HIS A 70 11.75 1.19 -3.01
C HIS A 70 10.67 0.20 -3.44
N ALA A 71 9.80 0.56 -4.40
CA ALA A 71 8.69 -0.28 -4.86
C ALA A 71 9.15 -1.70 -5.27
N ASP A 72 10.27 -1.77 -5.99
CA ASP A 72 10.86 -3.02 -6.44
C ASP A 72 11.36 -3.91 -5.29
N ALA A 73 11.95 -3.29 -4.26
CA ALA A 73 12.42 -4.02 -3.08
C ALA A 73 11.23 -4.56 -2.27
N VAL A 74 10.20 -3.74 -2.07
CA VAL A 74 8.95 -4.13 -1.41
C VAL A 74 8.27 -5.27 -2.16
N ARG A 75 8.10 -5.15 -3.48
CA ARG A 75 7.53 -6.20 -4.34
C ARG A 75 8.25 -7.53 -4.20
N ARG A 76 9.59 -7.53 -4.25
CA ARG A 76 10.39 -8.75 -4.06
C ARG A 76 10.17 -9.35 -2.68
N ARG A 77 10.06 -8.51 -1.63
CA ARG A 77 9.86 -8.96 -0.25
C ARG A 77 8.49 -9.59 -0.03
N VAL A 78 7.43 -8.95 -0.49
CA VAL A 78 6.06 -9.49 -0.39
C VAL A 78 5.95 -10.80 -1.17
N ARG A 79 6.48 -10.84 -2.40
CA ARG A 79 6.49 -12.06 -3.22
C ARG A 79 7.24 -13.22 -2.56
N LYS A 80 8.35 -12.93 -1.89
CA LYS A 80 9.13 -13.96 -1.17
C LYS A 80 8.39 -14.49 0.06
N ALA A 81 7.57 -13.66 0.70
CA ALA A 81 6.78 -14.08 1.86
C ALA A 81 5.54 -14.91 1.48
N ASP A 82 5.10 -14.82 0.22
CA ASP A 82 3.98 -15.59 -0.33
C ASP A 82 2.71 -15.54 0.54
N PRO A 83 2.16 -14.35 0.81
CA PRO A 83 1.02 -14.21 1.70
C PRO A 83 -0.28 -14.74 1.08
N GLU A 84 -1.21 -15.18 1.93
CA GLU A 84 -2.54 -15.72 1.54
C GLU A 84 -3.55 -14.64 1.07
N TYR A 85 -3.11 -13.41 0.84
CA TYR A 85 -3.95 -12.29 0.41
C TYR A 85 -3.50 -11.72 -0.94
N GLU A 86 -4.43 -11.12 -1.68
CA GLU A 86 -4.09 -10.39 -2.90
C GLU A 86 -3.38 -9.08 -2.56
N TRP A 87 -2.30 -8.77 -3.28
CA TRP A 87 -1.50 -7.58 -3.00
C TRP A 87 -1.09 -6.76 -4.22
N ALA A 88 -0.90 -5.46 -3.99
CA ALA A 88 -0.34 -4.51 -4.94
C ALA A 88 0.72 -3.63 -4.25
N VAL A 89 1.66 -3.08 -5.03
CA VAL A 89 2.64 -2.11 -4.56
C VAL A 89 2.50 -0.84 -5.41
N ILE A 90 2.43 0.31 -4.75
CA ILE A 90 2.36 1.63 -5.39
C ILE A 90 3.62 2.41 -5.01
N GLY A 91 4.38 2.80 -6.03
CA GLY A 91 5.54 3.68 -5.89
C GLY A 91 5.14 5.13 -6.11
N VAL A 92 5.20 5.95 -5.06
CA VAL A 92 4.99 7.41 -5.17
C VAL A 92 6.33 8.13 -5.24
N ASP A 93 6.38 9.19 -6.03
CA ASP A 93 7.49 10.15 -6.00
C ASP A 93 7.08 11.32 -5.10
N ASP A 94 8.05 12.03 -4.52
CA ASP A 94 7.79 13.31 -3.85
C ASP A 94 7.16 14.35 -4.81
N GLU A 95 7.21 14.10 -6.12
CA GLU A 95 6.57 14.88 -7.18
C GLU A 95 5.33 14.15 -7.77
N ALA A 96 4.29 13.94 -6.96
CA ALA A 96 2.86 13.76 -7.27
C ALA A 96 2.35 12.82 -8.41
N ASP A 97 3.19 12.18 -9.21
CA ASP A 97 2.82 11.14 -10.16
C ASP A 97 3.00 9.77 -9.49
N TYR A 98 2.12 8.80 -9.73
CA TYR A 98 2.19 7.45 -9.12
C TYR A 98 2.08 6.35 -10.18
N GLU A 99 2.82 5.24 -9.99
CA GLU A 99 2.80 4.05 -10.85
C GLU A 99 2.29 2.84 -10.05
N VAL A 100 1.40 2.05 -10.65
CA VAL A 100 0.75 0.90 -10.00
C VAL A 100 1.21 -0.39 -10.67
N GLU A 101 2.01 -1.20 -9.96
CA GLU A 101 2.33 -2.56 -10.37
C GLU A 101 1.46 -3.59 -9.63
N ARG A 102 0.79 -4.47 -10.38
CA ARG A 102 -0.03 -5.56 -9.84
C ARG A 102 0.64 -6.91 -10.05
N ALA A 103 0.57 -7.77 -9.06
CA ALA A 103 0.91 -9.18 -9.23
C ALA A 103 -0.14 -9.87 -10.14
N PRO A 104 0.25 -10.90 -10.91
CA PRO A 104 -0.72 -11.69 -11.67
C PRO A 104 -1.71 -12.39 -10.72
N PRO A 105 -2.98 -12.54 -11.12
CA PRO A 105 -4.01 -13.16 -10.28
C PRO A 105 -3.60 -14.59 -9.90
N ALA A 106 -3.78 -14.95 -8.63
CA ALA A 106 -3.66 -16.34 -8.20
C ALA A 106 -4.79 -17.15 -8.86
N ILE A 107 -4.42 -18.24 -9.54
CA ILE A 107 -5.32 -19.15 -10.27
C ILE A 107 -5.89 -20.19 -9.31
#